data_AF-A0AAE1UZ02-F1
#
_entry.id   AF-A0AAE1UZ02-F1
#
_cell.length_a   1.000
_cell.length_b   1.000
_cell.length_c   1.000
_cell.angle_alpha   90.00
_cell.angle_beta   90.00
_cell.angle_gamma   90.00
#
_symmetry.space_group_name_H-M   'P 1'
#
loop_
_entity.id
_entity.type
_entity.pdbx_description
1 polymer ?
#
loop_
_entity_poly.entity_id
_entity_poly.type
_entity_poly.pdbx_seq_one_letter_code
_entity_poly.pdbx_strand_id
1 'polypeptide(L)'
;MNSSFNSQNLQKYPKHNKKKLNQEQVKLLEANFDSTKKLETEKKLKLAKELGVPPRQISIWYQNRRARWKNQNMENEYNALQVKLENALSEKIQLEKETETLRRELEKANEMLIALKSGAQGKIRECTLSSSCCKDEIRKVVAVMKDIAVDLERDERTEMV
;
A
#
# COMPACT_ATOMS: atom_id res chain seq x y z
N MET A 1 -43.30 24.95 45.31
CA MET A 1 -42.21 25.83 45.78
C MET A 1 -41.90 26.82 44.68
N ASN A 2 -42.10 28.10 44.99
CA ASN A 2 -41.94 29.23 44.09
C ASN A 2 -40.47 29.43 43.71
N SER A 3 -40.23 29.78 42.45
CA SER A 3 -39.12 30.66 42.09
C SER A 3 -39.54 31.49 40.88
N SER A 4 -40.18 32.61 41.20
CA SER A 4 -40.27 33.76 40.30
C SER A 4 -38.85 34.19 39.96
N PHE A 5 -38.45 34.04 38.70
CA PHE A 5 -37.27 34.75 38.20
C PHE A 5 -37.70 35.99 37.44
N ASN A 6 -37.19 37.09 37.94
CA ASN A 6 -37.57 38.46 37.72
C ASN A 6 -37.22 38.93 36.28
N SER A 7 -38.20 39.48 35.59
CA SER A 7 -38.09 40.07 34.25
C SER A 7 -37.57 41.52 34.33
N GLN A 8 -36.26 41.75 34.46
CA GLN A 8 -35.70 43.11 34.32
C GLN A 8 -34.26 43.13 33.77
N ASN A 9 -34.10 43.09 32.45
CA ASN A 9 -33.15 43.89 31.64
C ASN A 9 -32.95 43.29 30.23
N LEU A 10 -33.95 43.41 29.35
CA LEU A 10 -33.67 43.44 27.92
C LEU A 10 -33.28 44.87 27.57
N GLN A 11 -32.01 45.20 27.84
CA GLN A 11 -31.35 46.39 27.35
C GLN A 11 -31.56 46.42 25.83
N LYS A 12 -32.41 47.37 25.40
CA LYS A 12 -32.95 47.52 24.05
C LYS A 12 -31.80 47.88 23.10
N TYR A 13 -31.06 46.88 22.62
CA TYR A 13 -30.05 47.09 21.60
C TYR A 13 -30.75 47.69 20.37
N PRO A 14 -30.31 48.85 19.87
CA PRO A 14 -30.93 49.48 18.73
C PRO A 14 -30.94 48.47 17.57
N LYS A 15 -32.08 48.38 16.86
CA LYS A 15 -32.25 47.57 15.64
C LYS A 15 -31.12 47.98 14.68
N HIS A 16 -30.00 47.26 14.72
CA HIS A 16 -28.86 47.55 13.86
C HIS A 16 -29.34 47.39 12.43
N ASN A 17 -29.45 48.51 11.72
CA ASN A 17 -29.83 48.55 10.32
C ASN A 17 -28.99 47.52 9.57
N LYS A 18 -29.68 46.56 8.94
CA LYS A 18 -29.08 45.47 8.15
C LYS A 18 -28.46 45.99 6.84
N LYS A 19 -27.72 47.10 6.89
CA LYS A 19 -27.00 47.61 5.73
C LYS A 19 -25.92 46.59 5.37
N LYS A 20 -25.92 46.16 4.10
CA LYS A 20 -24.89 45.31 3.52
C LYS A 20 -23.56 46.08 3.56
N LEU A 21 -22.48 45.40 3.91
CA LEU A 21 -21.14 45.98 3.84
C LEU A 21 -20.83 46.32 2.38
N ASN A 22 -20.23 47.49 2.15
CA ASN A 22 -19.79 47.87 0.82
C ASN A 22 -18.51 47.07 0.43
N GLN A 23 -18.14 47.12 -0.85
CA GLN A 23 -17.02 46.34 -1.36
C GLN A 23 -15.68 46.73 -0.73
N GLU A 24 -15.47 48.02 -0.45
CA GLU A 24 -14.23 48.53 0.17
C GLU A 24 -14.09 48.06 1.63
N GLN A 25 -15.18 48.09 2.39
CA GLN A 25 -15.26 47.57 3.75
C GLN A 25 -14.97 46.07 3.78
N VAL A 26 -15.53 45.30 2.84
CA VAL A 26 -15.22 43.87 2.71
C VAL A 26 -13.75 43.67 2.40
N LYS A 27 -13.16 44.41 1.47
CA LYS A 27 -11.74 44.29 1.11
C LYS A 27 -10.81 44.56 2.30
N LEU A 28 -11.11 45.57 3.11
CA LEU A 28 -10.35 45.86 4.33
C LEU A 28 -10.49 44.75 5.39
N LEU A 29 -11.69 44.21 5.56
CA LEU A 29 -11.94 43.07 6.45
C LEU A 29 -11.21 41.81 5.98
N GLU A 30 -11.16 41.56 4.67
CA GLU A 30 -10.42 40.45 4.06
C GLU A 30 -8.92 40.59 4.28
N ALA A 31 -8.33 41.74 3.98
CA ALA A 31 -6.91 41.99 4.20
C ALA A 31 -6.51 41.80 5.68
N ASN A 32 -7.35 42.25 6.60
CA ASN A 32 -7.13 42.06 8.04
C ASN A 32 -7.28 40.59 8.46
N PHE A 33 -8.30 39.90 7.96
CA PHE A 33 -8.51 38.47 8.20
C PHE A 33 -7.34 37.62 7.68
N ASP A 34 -6.78 38.02 6.54
CA ASP A 34 -5.67 37.30 5.93
C ASP A 34 -4.41 37.36 6.77
N SER A 35 -4.17 38.50 7.41
CA SER A 35 -3.09 38.71 8.37
C SER A 35 -3.34 37.99 9.70
N THR A 36 -4.56 38.09 10.24
CA THR A 36 -4.94 37.49 11.52
C THR A 36 -6.30 36.82 11.43
N LYS A 37 -6.31 35.49 11.37
CA LYS A 37 -7.53 34.67 11.28
C LYS A 37 -8.43 34.76 12.54
N LYS A 38 -7.92 35.31 13.64
CA LYS A 38 -8.63 35.59 14.89
C LYS A 38 -8.93 37.08 15.04
N LEU A 39 -10.17 37.39 15.40
CA LEU A 39 -10.59 38.76 15.69
C LEU A 39 -10.45 39.04 17.19
N GLU A 40 -9.44 39.82 17.57
CA GLU A 40 -9.28 40.32 18.93
C GLU A 40 -10.30 41.42 19.25
N THR A 41 -10.71 41.52 20.52
CA THR A 41 -11.73 42.48 20.96
C THR A 41 -11.32 43.93 20.71
N GLU A 42 -10.06 44.27 20.96
CA GLU A 42 -9.53 45.62 20.74
C GLU A 42 -9.46 45.96 19.24
N LYS A 43 -8.91 45.06 18.41
CA LYS A 43 -8.87 45.20 16.95
C LYS A 43 -10.26 45.33 16.34
N LYS A 44 -11.26 44.59 16.86
CA LYS A 44 -12.66 44.72 16.45
C LYS A 44 -13.21 46.13 16.68
N LEU A 45 -12.93 46.73 17.83
CA LEU A 45 -13.40 48.09 18.14
C LEU A 45 -12.71 49.12 17.24
N LYS A 46 -11.41 48.95 16.96
CA LYS A 46 -10.66 49.78 16.02
C LYS A 46 -11.25 49.69 14.60
N LEU A 47 -11.42 48.47 14.08
CA LEU A 47 -12.04 48.24 12.76
C LEU A 47 -13.47 48.78 12.67
N ALA A 48 -14.27 48.66 13.74
CA ALA A 48 -15.62 49.21 13.78
C ALA A 48 -15.63 50.73 13.61
N LYS A 49 -14.68 51.43 14.26
CA LYS A 49 -14.52 52.88 14.15
C LYS A 49 -14.03 53.26 12.75
N GLU A 50 -12.98 52.61 12.25
CA GLU A 50 -12.37 52.90 10.94
C GLU A 50 -13.35 52.67 9.77
N LEU A 51 -14.13 51.60 9.82
CA LEU A 51 -15.07 51.25 8.75
C LEU A 51 -16.45 51.91 8.90
N GLY A 52 -16.74 52.53 10.05
CA GLY A 52 -18.06 53.04 10.39
C GLY A 52 -19.12 51.93 10.51
N VAL A 53 -18.69 50.71 10.85
CA VAL A 53 -19.52 49.49 10.87
C VAL A 53 -19.77 49.05 12.31
N PRO A 54 -21.00 48.64 12.68
CA PRO A 54 -21.26 48.10 14.01
C PRO A 54 -20.37 46.90 14.37
N PRO A 55 -19.78 46.83 15.59
CA PRO A 55 -18.92 45.72 16.01
C PRO A 55 -19.56 44.33 15.84
N ARG A 56 -20.89 44.27 15.96
CA ARG A 56 -21.67 43.04 15.73
C ARG A 56 -21.60 42.56 14.28
N GLN A 57 -21.68 43.47 13.30
CA GLN A 57 -21.57 43.09 11.88
C GLN A 57 -20.17 42.57 11.56
N ILE A 58 -19.11 43.17 12.12
CA ILE A 58 -17.73 42.65 11.98
C ILE A 58 -17.64 41.24 12.56
N SER A 59 -18.25 41.00 13.73
CA SER A 59 -18.24 39.67 14.37
C SER A 59 -18.94 38.62 13.51
N ILE A 60 -20.11 38.94 12.95
CA ILE A 60 -20.84 38.05 12.04
C ILE A 60 -20.05 37.81 10.75
N TRP A 61 -19.46 38.86 10.18
CA TRP A 61 -18.65 38.75 8.98
C TRP A 61 -17.46 37.81 9.20
N TYR A 62 -16.74 37.96 10.32
CA TYR A 62 -15.63 37.08 10.69
C TYR A 62 -16.07 35.63 10.93
N GLN A 63 -17.23 35.42 11.54
CA GLN A 63 -17.79 34.07 11.71
C GLN A 63 -18.09 33.43 10.35
N ASN A 64 -18.77 34.15 9.46
CA ASN A 64 -19.08 33.67 8.11
C ASN A 64 -17.82 33.43 7.28
N ARG A 65 -16.82 34.32 7.38
CA ARG A 65 -15.54 34.17 6.68
C ARG A 65 -14.79 32.93 7.15
N ARG A 66 -14.74 32.67 8.47
CA ARG A 66 -14.17 31.43 9.02
C ARG A 66 -14.92 30.18 8.57
N ALA A 67 -16.25 30.22 8.53
CA ALA A 67 -17.05 29.08 8.05
C ALA A 67 -16.73 28.77 6.58
N ARG A 68 -16.70 29.80 5.72
CA ARG A 68 -16.33 29.64 4.30
C ARG A 68 -14.90 29.13 4.13
N TRP A 69 -13.94 29.69 4.88
CA TRP A 69 -12.56 29.26 4.85
C TRP A 69 -12.41 27.80 5.28
N LYS A 70 -13.09 27.39 6.35
CA LYS A 70 -13.10 25.99 6.80
C LYS A 70 -13.66 25.08 5.71
N ASN A 71 -14.81 25.43 5.11
CA ASN A 71 -15.40 24.63 4.04
C ASN A 71 -14.45 24.49 2.84
N GLN A 72 -13.84 25.59 2.40
CA GLN A 72 -12.88 25.58 1.30
C GLN A 72 -11.64 24.73 1.62
N ASN A 73 -11.14 24.81 2.86
CA ASN A 73 -10.02 23.98 3.29
C ASN A 73 -10.39 22.48 3.28
N MET A 74 -11.57 22.12 3.80
CA MET A 74 -12.06 20.74 3.77
C MET A 74 -12.23 20.22 2.32
N GLU A 75 -12.74 21.04 1.42
CA GLU A 75 -12.88 20.71 0.00
C GLU A 75 -11.52 20.47 -0.66
N ASN A 76 -10.55 21.35 -0.41
CA ASN A 76 -9.18 21.17 -0.89
C ASN A 76 -8.52 19.90 -0.33
N GLU A 77 -8.69 19.62 0.96
CA GLU A 77 -8.19 18.40 1.60
C GLU A 77 -8.83 17.14 1.00
N TYR A 78 -10.13 17.16 0.78
CA TYR A 78 -10.85 16.08 0.12
C TYR A 78 -10.31 15.81 -1.29
N ASN A 79 -10.16 16.86 -2.10
CA ASN A 79 -9.62 16.75 -3.46
C ASN A 79 -8.19 16.21 -3.45
N ALA A 80 -7.35 16.66 -2.51
CA ALA A 80 -5.99 16.14 -2.35
C ALA A 80 -5.96 14.65 -1.96
N LEU A 81 -6.89 14.22 -1.10
CA LEU A 81 -7.05 12.80 -0.74
C LEU A 81 -7.55 11.97 -1.93
N GLN A 82 -8.47 12.52 -2.72
CA GLN A 82 -8.98 11.84 -3.92
C GLN A 82 -7.87 11.58 -4.93
N VAL A 83 -7.03 12.57 -5.24
CA VAL A 83 -5.88 12.40 -6.13
C VAL A 83 -4.91 11.33 -5.61
N LYS A 84 -4.65 11.32 -4.29
CA LYS A 84 -3.80 10.28 -3.68
C LYS A 84 -4.40 8.88 -3.84
N LEU A 85 -5.72 8.75 -3.68
CA LEU A 85 -6.42 7.49 -3.86
C LEU A 85 -6.32 7.02 -5.32
N GLU A 86 -6.57 7.90 -6.28
CA GLU A 86 -6.47 7.58 -7.72
C GLU A 86 -5.05 7.11 -8.09
N ASN A 87 -4.02 7.80 -7.60
CA ASN A 87 -2.63 7.41 -7.80
C ASN A 87 -2.32 6.03 -7.19
N ALA A 88 -2.73 5.80 -5.95
CA ALA A 88 -2.52 4.51 -5.28
C ALA A 88 -3.25 3.35 -5.97
N LEU A 89 -4.46 3.60 -6.50
CA LEU A 89 -5.18 2.61 -7.30
C LEU A 89 -4.46 2.30 -8.61
N SER A 90 -3.93 3.32 -9.30
CA SER A 90 -3.14 3.12 -10.51
C SER A 90 -1.87 2.33 -10.24
N GLU A 91 -1.16 2.65 -9.15
CA GLU A 91 0.05 1.93 -8.73
C GLU A 91 -0.27 0.47 -8.38
N LYS A 92 -1.34 0.24 -7.62
CA LYS A 92 -1.81 -1.12 -7.31
C LYS A 92 -2.06 -1.94 -8.58
N ILE A 93 -2.80 -1.38 -9.54
CA ILE A 93 -3.10 -2.08 -10.81
C ILE A 93 -1.80 -2.43 -11.55
N GLN A 94 -0.83 -1.51 -11.55
CA GLN A 94 0.46 -1.74 -12.19
C GLN A 94 1.24 -2.87 -11.50
N LEU A 95 1.32 -2.83 -10.17
CA LEU A 95 1.98 -3.87 -9.37
C LEU A 95 1.31 -5.24 -9.53
N GLU A 96 -0.02 -5.30 -9.62
CA GLU A 96 -0.76 -6.54 -9.87
C GLU A 96 -0.38 -7.14 -11.24
N LYS A 97 -0.24 -6.30 -12.29
CA LYS A 97 0.22 -6.76 -13.62
C LYS A 97 1.67 -7.25 -13.61
N GLU A 98 2.55 -6.55 -12.91
CA GLU A 98 3.96 -6.95 -12.77
C GLU A 98 4.05 -8.27 -12.02
N THR A 99 3.32 -8.42 -10.91
CA THR A 99 3.25 -9.65 -10.13
C THR A 99 2.78 -10.82 -11.00
N GLU A 100 1.72 -10.63 -11.78
CA GLU A 100 1.21 -11.67 -12.68
C GLU A 100 2.23 -12.05 -13.79
N THR A 101 2.97 -11.06 -14.30
CA THR A 101 4.01 -11.30 -15.31
C THR A 101 5.17 -12.11 -14.72
N LEU A 102 5.69 -11.70 -13.56
CA LEU A 102 6.75 -12.41 -12.84
C LEU A 102 6.31 -13.83 -12.46
N ARG A 103 5.04 -14.01 -12.08
CA ARG A 103 4.49 -15.32 -11.74
C ARG A 103 4.50 -16.27 -12.94
N ARG A 104 4.10 -15.78 -14.13
CA ARG A 104 4.18 -16.53 -15.40
C ARG A 104 5.61 -16.85 -15.81
N GLU A 105 6.55 -15.93 -15.62
CA GLU A 105 7.97 -16.18 -15.90
C GLU A 105 8.56 -17.24 -14.98
N LEU A 106 8.22 -17.19 -13.69
CA LEU A 106 8.63 -18.19 -12.71
C LEU A 106 8.07 -19.58 -13.06
N GLU A 107 6.81 -19.67 -13.49
CA GLU A 107 6.20 -20.92 -13.93
C GLU A 107 6.93 -21.52 -15.14
N LYS A 108 7.21 -20.71 -16.18
CA LYS A 108 7.99 -21.14 -17.34
C LYS A 108 9.39 -21.61 -16.98
N ALA A 109 10.08 -20.88 -16.10
CA ALA A 109 11.42 -21.26 -15.64
C ALA A 109 11.39 -22.58 -14.86
N ASN A 110 10.36 -22.79 -14.03
CA ASN A 110 10.16 -24.06 -13.32
C ASN A 110 9.89 -25.22 -14.28
N GLU A 111 9.04 -25.02 -15.30
CA GLU A 111 8.79 -26.01 -16.35
C GLU A 111 10.07 -26.38 -17.11
N MET A 112 10.87 -25.39 -17.52
CA MET A 112 12.17 -25.62 -18.17
C MET A 112 13.12 -26.41 -17.27
N LEU A 113 13.18 -26.08 -15.99
CA LEU A 113 14.03 -26.78 -15.02
C LEU A 113 13.58 -28.22 -14.80
N ILE A 114 12.28 -28.49 -14.79
CA ILE A 114 11.73 -29.86 -14.75
C ILE A 114 12.12 -30.63 -16.02
N ALA A 115 12.02 -30.02 -17.21
CA ALA A 115 12.39 -30.63 -18.48
C ALA A 115 13.90 -30.97 -18.56
N LEU A 116 14.76 -30.08 -18.06
CA LEU A 116 16.21 -30.34 -18.00
C LEU A 116 16.54 -31.48 -17.01
N LYS A 117 15.86 -31.54 -15.87
CA LYS A 117 16.03 -32.63 -14.89
C LYS A 117 15.56 -33.98 -15.43
N SER A 118 14.45 -34.04 -16.17
CA SER A 118 13.98 -35.27 -16.79
C SER A 118 14.88 -35.73 -17.95
N GLY A 119 15.44 -34.79 -18.73
CA GLY A 119 16.46 -35.09 -19.75
C GLY A 119 17.76 -35.65 -19.17
N ALA A 120 18.20 -35.17 -18.00
CA ALA A 120 19.35 -35.71 -17.28
C ALA A 120 19.08 -37.15 -16.75
N GLN A 121 17.86 -37.45 -16.31
CA GLN A 121 17.46 -38.80 -15.89
C GLN A 121 17.40 -39.79 -17.07
N GLY A 122 17.04 -39.34 -18.27
CA GLY A 122 17.10 -40.14 -19.50
C GLY A 122 18.53 -40.53 -19.90
N LYS A 123 19.47 -39.57 -19.84
CA LYS A 123 20.89 -39.81 -20.13
C LYS A 123 21.57 -40.74 -19.10
N ILE A 124 21.19 -40.64 -17.81
CA ILE A 124 21.67 -41.54 -16.76
C ILE A 124 21.16 -42.98 -16.97
N ARG A 125 19.90 -43.16 -17.42
CA ARG A 125 19.35 -44.49 -17.71
C ARG A 125 20.02 -45.18 -18.91
N GLU A 126 20.35 -44.43 -19.96
CA GLU A 126 21.04 -44.97 -21.15
C GLU A 126 22.50 -45.37 -20.84
N CYS A 127 23.22 -44.60 -20.00
CA CYS A 127 24.54 -45.01 -19.51
C CYS A 127 24.49 -46.20 -18.53
N THR A 128 23.40 -46.38 -17.79
CA THR A 128 23.24 -47.51 -16.84
C THR A 128 22.97 -48.83 -17.58
N LEU A 129 22.25 -48.79 -18.70
CA LEU A 129 21.96 -49.97 -19.54
C LEU A 129 23.19 -50.47 -20.32
N SER A 130 24.11 -49.59 -20.72
CA SER A 130 25.40 -50.02 -21.29
C SER A 130 26.28 -50.76 -20.27
N SER A 131 26.21 -50.38 -18.99
CA SER A 131 26.97 -51.06 -17.91
C SER A 131 26.40 -52.43 -17.51
N SER A 132 25.12 -52.74 -17.79
CA SER A 132 24.55 -54.05 -17.41
C SER A 132 25.08 -55.19 -18.28
N CYS A 133 25.47 -54.94 -19.54
CA CYS A 133 26.13 -55.93 -20.39
C CYS A 133 27.49 -56.38 -19.79
N CYS A 134 28.21 -55.46 -19.13
CA CYS A 134 29.49 -55.79 -18.50
C CYS A 134 29.36 -56.63 -17.23
N LYS A 135 28.20 -56.57 -16.54
CA LYS A 135 27.97 -57.31 -15.29
C LYS A 135 27.62 -58.79 -15.53
N ASP A 136 26.98 -59.11 -16.65
CA ASP A 136 26.66 -60.49 -17.02
C ASP A 136 27.89 -61.25 -17.52
N GLU A 137 28.78 -60.61 -18.28
CA GLU A 137 30.09 -61.20 -18.65
C GLU A 137 30.97 -61.50 -17.44
N ILE A 138 31.03 -60.59 -16.44
CA ILE A 138 31.77 -60.85 -15.19
C ILE A 138 31.17 -62.04 -14.43
N ARG A 139 29.83 -62.18 -14.41
CA ARG A 139 29.18 -63.30 -13.73
C ARG A 139 29.47 -64.64 -14.43
N LYS A 140 29.51 -64.66 -15.77
CA LYS A 140 29.91 -65.84 -16.55
C LYS A 140 31.38 -66.21 -16.31
N VAL A 141 32.28 -65.22 -16.28
CA VAL A 141 33.72 -65.46 -16.00
C VAL A 141 33.91 -66.02 -14.58
N VAL A 142 33.21 -65.48 -13.58
CA VAL A 142 33.26 -65.99 -12.20
C VAL A 142 32.70 -67.41 -12.09
N ALA A 143 31.66 -67.76 -12.85
CA ALA A 143 31.12 -69.12 -12.89
C ALA A 143 32.14 -70.10 -13.48
N VAL A 144 32.74 -69.76 -14.63
CA VAL A 144 33.77 -70.58 -15.27
C VAL A 144 34.99 -70.76 -14.38
N MET A 145 35.43 -69.72 -13.66
CA MET A 145 36.55 -69.84 -12.72
C MET A 145 36.23 -70.70 -11.50
N LYS A 146 34.97 -70.73 -11.04
CA LYS A 146 34.54 -71.62 -9.96
C LYS A 146 34.47 -73.07 -10.41
N ASP A 147 33.99 -73.32 -11.62
CA ASP A 147 33.94 -74.68 -12.18
C ASP A 147 35.36 -75.23 -12.38
N ILE A 148 36.30 -74.41 -12.87
CA ILE A 148 37.73 -74.79 -12.97
C ILE A 148 38.35 -75.05 -11.58
N ALA A 149 37.99 -74.27 -10.56
CA ALA A 149 38.51 -74.47 -9.20
C ALA A 149 37.98 -75.77 -8.56
N VAL A 150 36.71 -76.13 -8.82
CA VAL A 150 36.12 -77.38 -8.37
C VAL A 150 36.76 -78.59 -9.06
N ASP A 151 37.15 -78.45 -10.33
CA ASP A 151 37.87 -79.50 -11.07
C ASP A 151 39.31 -79.68 -10.55
N LEU A 152 39.99 -78.59 -10.16
CA LEU A 152 41.34 -78.65 -9.55
C LEU A 152 41.34 -79.25 -8.14
N GLU A 153 40.30 -79.02 -7.33
CA GLU A 153 40.14 -79.68 -6.02
C GLU A 153 39.73 -81.16 -6.12
N ARG A 154 39.34 -81.62 -7.32
CA ARG A 154 39.02 -83.03 -7.58
C ARG A 154 40.24 -83.85 -8.00
N ASP A 155 41.24 -83.23 -8.63
CA ASP A 155 42.48 -83.90 -9.03
C ASP A 155 43.40 -84.21 -7.83
N GLU A 156 43.40 -83.42 -6.75
CA GLU A 156 44.17 -83.75 -5.53
C GLU A 156 43.58 -84.93 -4.72
N ARG A 157 42.33 -85.34 -5.01
CA ARG A 157 41.68 -86.45 -4.29
C ARG A 157 41.82 -87.82 -4.98
N THR A 158 42.43 -87.87 -6.16
CA THR A 158 42.57 -89.10 -6.96
C THR A 158 43.99 -89.69 -6.93
N GLU A 159 44.96 -88.98 -6.35
CA GLU A 159 46.34 -89.47 -6.10
C GLU A 159 46.53 -90.14 -4.72
N MET A 160 45.45 -90.57 -4.06
CA MET A 160 45.52 -91.36 -2.83
C MET A 160 44.70 -92.66 -2.93
N VAL A 161 45.01 -93.46 -3.96
CA VAL A 161 44.76 -94.91 -4.01
C VAL A 161 46.06 -95.60 -4.36
#